data_AF-A0A2M6Y5E2-F1
#
_entry.id   AF-A0A2M6Y5E2-F1
#
_cell.length_a   1.000
_cell.length_b   1.000
_cell.length_c   1.000
_cell.angle_alpha   90.00
_cell.angle_beta   90.00
_cell.angle_gamma   90.00
#
_symmetry.space_group_name_H-M   'P 1'
#
loop_
_entity.id
_entity.type
_entity.pdbx_description
1 polymer ?
#
loop_
_entity_poly.entity_id
_entity_poly.type
_entity_poly.pdbx_seq_one_letter_code
_entity_poly.pdbx_strand_id
1 'polypeptide(L)'
;MTCRRCIPISISRTPSFPNWSSCKGINGAQKPAGGYSWNGVRHSGRQFCAVADRTPDLQPPAGLWMISMKIIGIDPGLDRTGWAVLESVPAAAPRLLASGLIHTAKGLALEKRLAEIFDAFSAVIRDHAPGEAAIEEVFFSKRADTQANTTHARGVILLACEKLSVKITSYNPKTIKKTLSGSGSAQKPQMQRMVQLTLDLKEIPRPDDIADAMAAAICHARVAPFKAALARAAR
;
A
#
# COMPACT_ATOMS: atom_id res chain seq x y z
N MET A 1 -21.47 -16.75 -30.66
CA MET A 1 -22.77 -16.32 -30.11
C MET A 1 -22.69 -16.38 -28.59
N THR A 2 -22.39 -15.24 -27.97
CA THR A 2 -23.21 -14.52 -26.96
C THR A 2 -23.26 -15.22 -25.59
N CYS A 3 -22.57 -14.77 -24.52
CA CYS A 3 -22.59 -13.50 -23.77
C CYS A 3 -23.51 -13.54 -22.52
N ARG A 4 -22.93 -13.13 -21.37
CA ARG A 4 -23.50 -12.61 -20.10
C ARG A 4 -24.24 -13.56 -19.14
N ARG A 5 -23.77 -13.54 -17.89
CA ARG A 5 -24.49 -12.84 -16.80
C ARG A 5 -23.52 -12.31 -15.74
N CYS A 6 -23.28 -11.00 -15.83
CA CYS A 6 -22.82 -10.16 -14.74
C CYS A 6 -23.92 -10.08 -13.67
N ILE A 7 -23.51 -10.10 -12.40
CA ILE A 7 -24.38 -9.79 -11.26
C ILE A 7 -24.51 -8.27 -11.17
N PRO A 8 -25.72 -7.69 -11.09
CA PRO A 8 -25.90 -6.25 -10.91
C PRO A 8 -25.68 -5.87 -9.45
N ILE A 9 -24.76 -4.93 -9.18
CA ILE A 9 -24.74 -4.20 -7.92
C ILE A 9 -25.74 -3.05 -8.08
N SER A 10 -26.84 -3.13 -7.33
CA SER A 10 -27.84 -2.09 -7.23
C SER A 10 -27.25 -0.81 -6.62
N ILE A 11 -27.33 0.28 -7.37
CA ILE A 11 -27.13 1.64 -6.86
C ILE A 11 -28.31 1.95 -5.93
N SER A 12 -28.05 2.05 -4.63
CA SER A 12 -29.03 2.58 -3.68
C SER A 12 -28.52 3.88 -3.08
N ARG A 13 -29.20 4.95 -3.50
CA ARG A 13 -29.65 6.13 -2.76
C ARG A 13 -28.64 6.83 -1.83
N THR A 14 -28.32 8.05 -2.24
CA THR A 14 -27.83 9.19 -1.45
C THR A 14 -28.35 9.22 0.00
N PRO A 15 -27.52 9.46 1.02
CA PRO A 15 -28.00 9.93 2.30
C PRO A 15 -28.34 11.43 2.18
N SER A 16 -29.62 11.74 2.30
CA SER A 16 -30.14 13.08 2.52
C SER A 16 -29.71 13.60 3.90
N PHE A 17 -29.19 14.82 3.93
CA PHE A 17 -28.90 15.57 5.16
C PHE A 17 -30.19 15.85 5.95
N PRO A 18 -30.21 15.68 7.28
CA PRO A 18 -31.31 16.19 8.09
C PRO A 18 -31.29 17.71 8.18
N ASN A 19 -32.47 18.29 7.92
CA ASN A 19 -32.81 19.70 8.02
C ASN A 19 -32.66 20.21 9.48
N TRP A 20 -31.89 21.29 9.65
CA TRP A 20 -31.70 22.00 10.91
C TRP A 20 -32.88 22.95 11.16
N SER A 21 -33.96 22.46 11.75
CA SER A 21 -35.00 23.30 12.34
C SER A 21 -36.00 22.48 13.18
N SER A 22 -35.57 22.06 14.38
CA SER A 22 -36.44 21.90 15.56
C SER A 22 -35.68 21.21 16.70
N CYS A 23 -34.97 21.99 17.51
CA CYS A 23 -34.66 21.63 18.90
C CYS A 23 -34.67 22.91 19.72
N LYS A 24 -35.86 23.34 20.13
CA LYS A 24 -36.03 24.29 21.23
C LYS A 24 -35.83 23.52 22.54
N GLY A 25 -34.90 24.02 23.35
CA GLY A 25 -34.95 23.90 24.80
C GLY A 25 -34.23 22.70 25.42
N ILE A 26 -32.95 22.88 25.78
CA ILE A 26 -32.42 22.38 27.04
C ILE A 26 -31.40 23.42 27.56
N ASN A 27 -31.82 24.22 28.53
CA ASN A 27 -30.92 25.01 29.39
C ASN A 27 -30.18 24.04 30.32
N GLY A 28 -28.86 24.16 30.44
CA GLY A 28 -28.11 23.39 31.45
C GLY A 28 -26.63 23.25 31.19
N ALA A 29 -25.90 24.37 31.13
CA ALA A 29 -24.45 24.34 31.26
C ALA A 29 -24.07 23.95 32.69
N GLN A 30 -23.47 22.77 32.86
CA GLN A 30 -22.70 22.43 34.06
C GLN A 30 -21.34 21.84 33.65
N LYS A 31 -20.27 22.52 34.07
CA LYS A 31 -18.89 22.02 34.01
C LYS A 31 -18.75 20.83 34.95
N PRO A 32 -18.11 19.71 34.55
CA PRO A 32 -17.64 18.75 35.53
C PRO A 32 -16.38 19.29 36.23
N ALA A 33 -16.49 19.48 37.54
CA ALA A 33 -15.39 19.70 38.47
C ALA A 33 -14.54 18.42 38.60
N GLY A 34 -13.24 18.61 38.82
CA GLY A 34 -12.27 17.52 38.88
C GLY A 34 -12.50 16.50 40.00
N GLY A 35 -11.97 15.30 39.78
CA GLY A 35 -11.89 14.24 40.79
C GLY A 35 -11.35 12.95 40.19
N TYR A 36 -10.03 12.79 40.13
CA TYR A 36 -9.41 11.48 39.94
C TYR A 36 -8.98 10.96 41.31
N SER A 37 -9.62 9.89 41.78
CA SER A 37 -9.21 9.18 43.00
C SER A 37 -8.05 8.24 42.67
N TRP A 38 -6.94 8.38 43.40
CA TRP A 38 -5.82 7.45 43.37
C TRP A 38 -5.93 6.46 44.53
N ASN A 39 -6.09 5.16 44.23
CA ASN A 39 -5.83 4.10 45.20
C ASN A 39 -4.32 3.83 45.23
N GLY A 40 -3.64 4.43 46.21
CA GLY A 40 -2.21 4.25 46.45
C GLY A 40 -1.92 2.95 47.20
N VAL A 41 -1.10 2.08 46.62
CA VAL A 41 -0.37 1.02 47.34
C VAL A 41 1.01 1.57 47.67
N ARG A 42 1.33 1.67 48.96
CA ARG A 42 2.65 2.09 49.46
C ARG A 42 3.59 0.89 49.51
N HIS A 43 4.70 0.95 48.79
CA HIS A 43 5.89 0.17 49.12
C HIS A 43 7.17 1.00 49.03
N SER A 44 7.87 1.04 50.17
CA SER A 44 9.30 1.23 50.41
C SER A 44 10.06 2.32 49.66
N GLY A 45 10.67 3.22 50.46
CA GLY A 45 11.48 4.33 50.01
C GLY A 45 12.63 3.96 49.07
N ARG A 46 12.55 4.49 47.86
CA ARG A 46 13.65 4.89 47.01
C ARG A 46 13.12 6.01 46.11
N GLN A 47 13.62 7.22 46.32
CA GLN A 47 13.21 8.41 45.59
C GLN A 47 13.72 8.31 44.15
N PHE A 48 12.89 7.78 43.24
CA PHE A 48 13.10 7.94 41.82
C PHE A 48 12.60 9.33 41.43
N CYS A 49 13.48 10.19 40.94
CA CYS A 49 13.06 11.37 40.18
C CYS A 49 12.33 10.89 38.93
N ALA A 50 11.00 10.87 38.98
CA ALA A 50 10.17 10.70 37.80
C ALA A 50 10.43 11.92 36.90
N VAL A 51 11.19 11.73 35.82
CA VAL A 51 11.16 12.66 34.70
C VAL A 51 9.74 12.58 34.17
N ALA A 52 8.93 13.60 34.49
CA ALA A 52 7.60 13.73 33.95
C ALA A 52 7.75 13.77 32.42
N ASP A 53 7.37 12.67 31.78
CA ASP A 53 7.39 12.50 30.35
C ASP A 53 6.33 13.45 29.78
N ARG A 54 6.73 14.71 29.56
CA ARG A 54 5.94 15.70 28.83
C ARG A 54 6.03 15.34 27.36
N THR A 55 5.36 14.26 26.96
CA THR A 55 4.90 14.16 25.58
C THR A 55 3.69 15.08 25.48
N PRO A 56 3.76 16.21 24.75
CA PRO A 56 2.56 16.93 24.43
C PRO A 56 1.69 15.97 23.61
N ASP A 57 0.42 15.85 24.00
CA ASP A 57 -0.64 15.21 23.23
C ASP A 57 -0.74 15.92 21.88
N LEU A 58 0.07 15.49 20.92
CA LEU A 58 0.08 15.98 19.55
C LEU A 58 -1.08 15.31 18.82
N GLN A 59 -2.31 15.68 19.19
CA GLN A 59 -3.42 15.54 18.27
C GLN A 59 -3.08 16.40 17.04
N PRO A 60 -2.93 15.81 15.84
CA PRO A 60 -2.63 16.60 14.65
C PRO A 60 -3.76 17.63 14.47
N PRO A 61 -3.44 18.89 14.14
CA PRO A 61 -4.44 19.93 14.02
C PRO A 61 -5.49 19.52 12.98
N ALA A 62 -6.77 19.66 13.34
CA ALA A 62 -7.90 19.45 12.44
C ALA A 62 -7.71 20.33 11.20
N GLY A 63 -7.36 19.71 10.07
CA GLY A 63 -7.05 20.42 8.83
C GLY A 63 -5.72 20.04 8.17
N LEU A 64 -4.85 19.26 8.82
CA LEU A 64 -3.74 18.60 8.12
C LEU A 64 -4.31 17.37 7.41
N TRP A 65 -4.77 17.55 6.17
CA TRP A 65 -5.05 16.41 5.29
C TRP A 65 -3.74 15.64 5.19
N MET A 66 -3.63 14.52 5.91
CA MET A 66 -2.49 13.64 5.79
C MET A 66 -2.43 13.24 4.32
N ILE A 67 -1.44 13.78 3.61
CA ILE A 67 -1.28 13.51 2.18
C ILE A 67 -0.97 12.02 2.08
N SER A 68 -2.03 11.26 1.81
CA SER A 68 -1.99 9.82 1.66
C SER A 68 -1.44 9.51 0.28
N MET A 69 -0.38 8.71 0.23
CA MET A 69 0.28 8.29 -1.00
C MET A 69 -0.28 6.94 -1.42
N LYS A 70 -0.91 6.89 -2.60
CA LYS A 70 -1.31 5.63 -3.23
C LYS A 70 -0.18 5.10 -4.09
N ILE A 71 0.23 3.87 -3.81
CA ILE A 71 1.37 3.19 -4.44
C ILE A 71 0.85 1.93 -5.10
N ILE A 72 1.19 1.69 -6.37
CA ILE A 72 0.98 0.39 -7.01
C ILE A 72 2.30 -0.39 -7.08
N GLY A 73 2.36 -1.52 -6.39
CA GLY A 73 3.45 -2.50 -6.52
C GLY A 73 3.15 -3.50 -7.62
N ILE A 74 4.19 -3.94 -8.34
CA ILE A 74 4.05 -4.75 -9.55
C ILE A 74 5.12 -5.84 -9.59
N ASP A 75 4.68 -7.09 -9.83
CA ASP A 75 5.53 -8.23 -10.17
C ASP A 75 5.25 -8.62 -11.65
N PRO A 76 6.10 -8.18 -12.59
CA PRO A 76 5.82 -8.32 -14.02
C PRO A 76 6.03 -9.76 -14.52
N GLY A 77 5.07 -10.26 -15.30
CA GLY A 77 5.19 -11.54 -15.97
C GLY A 77 4.20 -11.70 -17.11
N LEU A 78 4.64 -12.32 -18.21
CA LEU A 78 3.81 -12.47 -19.41
C LEU A 78 2.56 -13.32 -19.13
N ASP A 79 2.73 -14.45 -18.43
CA ASP A 79 1.63 -15.34 -18.04
C ASP A 79 0.82 -14.76 -16.88
N ARG A 80 1.50 -14.20 -15.89
CA ARG A 80 0.94 -13.78 -14.61
C ARG A 80 1.67 -12.50 -14.21
N THR A 81 0.94 -11.39 -14.15
CA THR A 81 1.43 -10.12 -13.60
C THR A 81 0.67 -9.82 -12.31
N GLY A 82 1.39 -9.84 -11.19
CA GLY A 82 0.85 -9.48 -9.89
C GLY A 82 0.81 -7.97 -9.70
N TRP A 83 -0.24 -7.45 -9.10
CA TRP A 83 -0.34 -6.05 -8.71
C TRP A 83 -0.99 -5.87 -7.33
N ALA A 84 -0.57 -4.83 -6.61
CA ALA A 84 -1.15 -4.46 -5.33
C ALA A 84 -1.12 -2.95 -5.15
N VAL A 85 -2.24 -2.35 -4.77
CA VAL A 85 -2.35 -0.93 -4.43
C VAL A 85 -2.35 -0.78 -2.92
N LEU A 86 -1.37 -0.04 -2.40
CA LEU A 86 -1.26 0.32 -1.00
C LEU A 86 -1.54 1.80 -0.80
N GLU A 87 -2.08 2.11 0.37
CA GLU A 87 -2.16 3.44 0.92
C GLU A 87 -1.06 3.62 1.96
N SER A 88 -0.25 4.66 1.82
CA SER A 88 0.79 5.01 2.77
C SER A 88 0.53 6.40 3.35
N VAL A 89 0.42 6.48 4.67
CA VAL A 89 0.35 7.75 5.40
C VAL A 89 1.60 7.90 6.26
N PRO A 90 2.09 9.14 6.50
CA PRO A 90 3.26 9.36 7.34
C PRO A 90 3.11 8.72 8.73
N ALA A 91 4.19 8.10 9.21
CA ALA A 91 4.28 7.49 10.54
C ALA A 91 3.28 6.36 10.84
N ALA A 92 2.60 5.78 9.85
CA ALA A 92 1.78 4.58 10.03
C ALA A 92 2.20 3.43 9.10
N ALA A 93 1.75 2.23 9.43
CA ALA A 93 1.90 1.07 8.55
C ALA A 93 1.06 1.29 7.26
N PRO A 94 1.57 0.87 6.09
CA PRO A 94 0.80 0.94 4.86
C PRO A 94 -0.41 0.01 4.91
N ARG A 95 -1.52 0.43 4.32
CA ARG A 95 -2.76 -0.33 4.24
C ARG A 95 -2.98 -0.87 2.84
N LEU A 96 -3.36 -2.14 2.72
CA LEU A 96 -3.78 -2.72 1.44
C LEU A 96 -5.14 -2.15 1.02
N LEU A 97 -5.21 -1.57 -0.19
CA LEU A 97 -6.46 -1.08 -0.78
C LEU A 97 -7.06 -2.11 -1.74
N ALA A 98 -6.23 -2.67 -2.61
CA ALA A 98 -6.64 -3.65 -3.61
C ALA A 98 -5.44 -4.46 -4.08
N SER A 99 -5.67 -5.66 -4.58
CA SER A 99 -4.65 -6.46 -5.24
C SER A 99 -5.29 -7.44 -6.21
N GLY A 100 -4.52 -7.87 -7.20
CA GLY A 100 -5.02 -8.83 -8.18
C GLY A 100 -3.92 -9.40 -9.04
N LEU A 101 -4.35 -10.25 -9.97
CA LEU A 101 -3.50 -10.93 -10.93
C LEU A 101 -4.06 -10.69 -12.33
N ILE A 102 -3.22 -10.17 -13.22
CA ILE A 102 -3.51 -10.15 -14.65
C ILE A 102 -2.97 -11.46 -15.22
N HIS A 103 -3.84 -12.23 -15.87
CA HIS A 103 -3.48 -13.52 -16.48
C HIS A 103 -3.74 -13.46 -17.97
N THR A 104 -2.77 -13.92 -18.77
CA THR A 104 -2.95 -14.07 -20.22
C THR A 104 -2.86 -15.55 -20.61
N ALA A 105 -3.70 -15.98 -21.55
CA ALA A 105 -3.79 -17.37 -21.95
C ALA A 105 -2.51 -17.84 -22.67
N LYS A 106 -2.06 -19.06 -22.34
CA LYS A 106 -0.99 -19.73 -23.08
C LYS A 106 -1.47 -20.06 -24.51
N GLY A 107 -0.59 -19.86 -25.49
CA GLY A 107 -0.87 -20.14 -26.91
C GLY A 107 -1.28 -18.92 -27.74
N LEU A 108 -1.54 -17.77 -27.12
CA LEU A 108 -1.67 -16.51 -27.84
C LEU A 108 -0.30 -16.00 -28.31
N ALA A 109 -0.30 -15.32 -29.45
CA ALA A 109 0.89 -14.62 -29.95
C ALA A 109 1.34 -13.53 -28.96
N LEU A 110 2.66 -13.29 -28.87
CA LEU A 110 3.27 -12.42 -27.85
C LEU A 110 2.63 -11.03 -27.83
N GLU A 111 2.49 -10.39 -28.99
CA GLU A 111 1.93 -9.05 -29.14
C GLU A 111 0.49 -8.95 -28.65
N LYS A 112 -0.32 -10.00 -28.79
CA LYS A 112 -1.69 -10.04 -28.26
C LYS A 112 -1.70 -10.11 -26.75
N ARG A 113 -0.82 -10.93 -26.17
CA ARG A 113 -0.67 -11.04 -24.72
C ARG A 113 -0.18 -9.74 -24.10
N LEU A 114 0.75 -9.07 -24.78
CA LEU A 114 1.24 -7.75 -24.38
C LEU A 114 0.14 -6.68 -24.44
N ALA A 115 -0.72 -6.71 -25.46
CA ALA A 115 -1.89 -5.83 -25.53
C ALA A 115 -2.88 -6.09 -24.39
N GLU A 116 -3.17 -7.36 -24.08
CA GLU A 116 -4.03 -7.72 -22.93
C GLU A 116 -3.47 -7.20 -21.60
N ILE A 117 -2.16 -7.32 -21.39
CA ILE A 117 -1.49 -6.78 -20.19
C ILE A 117 -1.63 -5.26 -20.16
N PHE A 118 -1.40 -4.57 -21.28
CA PHE A 118 -1.53 -3.11 -21.36
C PHE A 118 -2.93 -2.65 -20.98
N ASP A 119 -3.96 -3.24 -21.58
CA ASP A 119 -5.35 -2.84 -21.38
C ASP A 119 -5.81 -3.11 -19.95
N ALA A 120 -5.53 -4.32 -19.43
CA ALA A 120 -5.89 -4.71 -18.08
C ALA A 120 -5.18 -3.86 -17.03
N PHE A 121 -3.87 -3.64 -17.19
CA PHE A 121 -3.11 -2.83 -16.24
C PHE A 121 -3.49 -1.35 -16.30
N SER A 122 -3.78 -0.82 -17.48
CA SER A 122 -4.30 0.55 -17.64
C SER A 122 -5.68 0.73 -17.01
N ALA A 123 -6.52 -0.31 -16.98
CA ALA A 123 -7.77 -0.29 -16.21
C ALA A 123 -7.50 -0.20 -14.70
N VAL A 124 -6.58 -1.03 -14.17
CA VAL A 124 -6.18 -0.99 -12.75
C VAL A 124 -5.68 0.40 -12.33
N ILE A 125 -4.83 1.04 -13.14
CA ILE A 125 -4.35 2.40 -12.84
C ILE A 125 -5.52 3.40 -12.81
N ARG A 126 -6.45 3.33 -13.77
CA ARG A 126 -7.61 4.23 -13.80
C ARG A 126 -8.55 4.04 -12.63
N ASP A 127 -8.81 2.79 -12.24
CA ASP A 127 -9.76 2.45 -11.17
C ASP A 127 -9.24 2.85 -9.78
N HIS A 128 -7.92 2.77 -9.56
CA HIS A 128 -7.33 3.03 -8.25
C HIS A 128 -6.61 4.39 -8.13
N ALA A 129 -6.22 4.98 -9.26
CA ALA A 129 -5.47 6.24 -9.37
C ALA A 129 -4.23 6.28 -8.46
N PRO A 130 -3.27 5.34 -8.59
CA PRO A 130 -2.02 5.42 -7.87
C PRO A 130 -1.17 6.60 -8.36
N GLY A 131 -0.47 7.27 -7.46
CA GLY A 131 0.47 8.35 -7.82
C GLY A 131 1.88 7.83 -8.12
N GLU A 132 2.26 6.72 -7.50
CA GLU A 132 3.59 6.12 -7.67
C GLU A 132 3.48 4.60 -7.95
N ALA A 133 4.41 4.09 -8.74
CA ALA A 133 4.55 2.68 -9.07
C ALA A 133 5.90 2.14 -8.59
N ALA A 134 5.88 0.97 -7.94
CA ALA A 134 7.04 0.25 -7.46
C ALA A 134 7.20 -1.06 -8.23
N ILE A 135 8.32 -1.24 -8.92
CA ILE A 135 8.56 -2.40 -9.78
C ILE A 135 9.90 -3.02 -9.42
N GLU A 136 9.98 -4.35 -9.40
CA GLU A 136 11.26 -5.05 -9.25
C GLU A 136 12.12 -4.92 -10.53
N GLU A 137 13.43 -4.76 -10.34
CA GLU A 137 14.41 -4.81 -11.42
C GLU A 137 14.62 -6.24 -11.92
N VAL A 138 14.62 -6.44 -13.24
CA VAL A 138 14.88 -7.73 -13.86
C VAL A 138 16.39 -7.88 -14.10
N PHE A 139 17.04 -8.85 -13.45
CA PHE A 139 18.45 -9.17 -13.66
C PHE A 139 18.60 -10.34 -14.63
N PHE A 140 19.44 -10.19 -15.65
CA PHE A 140 19.71 -11.28 -16.58
C PHE A 140 20.43 -12.44 -15.87
N SER A 141 19.87 -13.64 -15.95
CA SER A 141 20.40 -14.90 -15.40
C SER A 141 20.52 -15.93 -16.53
N LYS A 142 21.09 -17.11 -16.25
CA LYS A 142 21.36 -18.15 -17.25
C LYS A 142 20.11 -18.70 -18.00
N ARG A 143 18.89 -18.34 -17.58
CA ARG A 143 17.62 -18.73 -18.24
C ARG A 143 17.05 -17.54 -19.02
N ALA A 144 17.58 -17.34 -20.23
CA ALA A 144 17.31 -16.17 -21.07
C ALA A 144 15.85 -16.11 -21.60
N ASP A 145 15.22 -17.26 -21.81
CA ASP A 145 13.89 -17.40 -22.39
C ASP A 145 12.76 -16.88 -21.48
N THR A 146 12.77 -17.29 -20.21
CA THR A 146 11.78 -16.84 -19.22
C THR A 146 11.95 -15.34 -18.95
N GLN A 147 13.19 -14.87 -18.96
CA GLN A 147 13.50 -13.46 -18.75
C GLN A 147 13.09 -12.56 -19.91
N ALA A 148 13.14 -13.06 -21.15
CA ALA A 148 12.64 -12.32 -22.30
C ALA A 148 11.15 -12.00 -22.13
N ASN A 149 10.35 -12.99 -21.72
CA ASN A 149 8.90 -12.82 -21.49
C ASN A 149 8.61 -11.79 -20.38
N THR A 150 9.28 -11.89 -19.24
CA THR A 150 9.16 -10.91 -18.15
C THR A 150 9.60 -9.51 -18.60
N THR A 151 10.66 -9.41 -19.40
CA THR A 151 11.17 -8.13 -19.92
C THR A 151 10.17 -7.46 -20.86
N HIS A 152 9.53 -8.22 -21.76
CA HIS A 152 8.49 -7.69 -22.64
C HIS A 152 7.28 -7.17 -21.85
N ALA A 153 6.79 -7.95 -20.89
CA ALA A 153 5.68 -7.55 -20.02
C ALA A 153 6.03 -6.29 -19.21
N ARG A 154 7.23 -6.23 -18.64
CA ARG A 154 7.75 -5.04 -17.95
C ARG A 154 7.76 -3.82 -18.86
N GLY A 155 8.24 -3.94 -20.10
CA GLY A 155 8.25 -2.82 -21.06
C GLY A 155 6.88 -2.21 -21.28
N VAL A 156 5.85 -3.04 -21.43
CA VAL A 156 4.45 -2.61 -21.56
C VAL A 156 3.93 -1.93 -20.30
N ILE A 157 4.24 -2.48 -19.13
CA ILE A 157 3.85 -1.91 -17.83
C ILE A 157 4.48 -0.52 -17.63
N LEU A 158 5.76 -0.37 -17.95
CA LEU A 158 6.45 0.93 -17.89
C LEU A 158 5.78 1.96 -18.81
N LEU A 159 5.45 1.55 -20.03
CA LEU A 159 4.76 2.41 -20.99
C LEU A 159 3.37 2.83 -20.49
N ALA A 160 2.61 1.92 -19.88
CA ALA A 160 1.30 2.21 -19.30
C ALA A 160 1.39 3.21 -18.14
N CYS A 161 2.33 3.02 -17.22
CA CYS A 161 2.58 3.96 -16.14
C CYS A 161 2.89 5.37 -16.66
N GLU A 162 3.79 5.49 -17.64
CA GLU A 162 4.17 6.80 -18.23
C GLU A 162 2.96 7.48 -18.91
N LYS A 163 2.21 6.72 -19.73
CA LYS A 163 1.01 7.24 -20.41
C LYS A 163 -0.09 7.71 -19.45
N LEU A 164 -0.12 7.18 -18.23
CA LEU A 164 -1.09 7.51 -17.20
C LEU A 164 -0.49 8.37 -16.08
N SER A 165 0.70 8.94 -16.30
CA SER A 165 1.38 9.86 -15.38
C SER A 165 1.63 9.29 -13.97
N VAL A 166 1.89 7.98 -13.88
CA VAL A 166 2.27 7.31 -12.64
C VAL A 166 3.79 7.30 -12.51
N LYS A 167 4.33 7.89 -11.45
CA LYS A 167 5.78 7.99 -11.25
C LYS A 167 6.38 6.62 -10.91
N ILE A 168 7.32 6.16 -11.73
CA ILE A 168 7.90 4.81 -11.60
C ILE A 168 9.17 4.85 -10.77
N THR A 169 9.32 3.91 -9.83
CA THR A 169 10.58 3.60 -9.16
C THR A 169 10.89 2.11 -9.27
N SER A 170 12.06 1.77 -9.81
CA SER A 170 12.54 0.39 -9.83
C SER A 170 13.39 0.07 -8.60
N TYR A 171 13.28 -1.15 -8.08
CA TYR A 171 14.03 -1.62 -6.92
C TYR A 171 14.78 -2.91 -7.22
N ASN A 172 16.04 -2.97 -6.79
CA ASN A 172 16.79 -4.21 -6.78
C ASN A 172 16.10 -5.24 -5.84
N PRO A 173 15.99 -6.52 -6.22
CA PRO A 173 15.41 -7.58 -5.40
C PRO A 173 16.02 -7.63 -3.98
N LYS A 174 17.34 -7.41 -3.86
CA LYS A 174 18.03 -7.37 -2.56
C LYS A 174 17.55 -6.20 -1.70
N THR A 175 17.22 -5.06 -2.31
CA THR A 175 16.68 -3.90 -1.60
C THR A 175 15.28 -4.19 -1.08
N ILE A 176 14.42 -4.85 -1.86
CA ILE A 176 13.09 -5.28 -1.39
C ILE A 176 13.24 -6.22 -0.20
N LYS A 177 14.07 -7.27 -0.34
CA LYS A 177 14.33 -8.24 0.73
C LYS A 177 14.86 -7.59 2.00
N LYS A 178 15.89 -6.74 1.87
CA LYS A 178 16.49 -6.03 3.01
C LYS A 178 15.49 -5.09 3.69
N THR A 179 14.66 -4.39 2.93
CA THR A 179 13.67 -3.44 3.47
C THR A 179 12.57 -4.14 4.27
N LEU A 180 12.15 -5.34 3.86
CA LEU A 180 11.09 -6.07 4.56
C LEU A 180 11.62 -6.93 5.71
N SER A 181 12.75 -7.61 5.53
CA SER A 181 13.23 -8.64 6.46
C SER A 181 14.51 -8.28 7.23
N GLY A 182 15.15 -7.15 6.92
CA GLY A 182 16.48 -6.79 7.42
C GLY A 182 17.63 -7.50 6.70
N SER A 183 17.36 -8.55 5.91
CA SER A 183 18.37 -9.33 5.19
C SER A 183 18.13 -9.33 3.67
N GLY A 184 19.19 -9.10 2.90
CA GLY A 184 19.13 -9.23 1.43
C GLY A 184 19.03 -10.67 0.93
N SER A 185 19.24 -11.66 1.79
CA SER A 185 19.22 -13.10 1.48
C SER A 185 17.95 -13.83 1.95
N ALA A 186 16.93 -13.10 2.40
CA ALA A 186 15.67 -13.68 2.86
C ALA A 186 15.02 -14.59 1.81
N GLN A 187 14.49 -15.71 2.30
CA GLN A 187 13.82 -16.72 1.47
C GLN A 187 12.35 -16.33 1.21
N LYS A 188 11.74 -16.93 0.17
CA LYS A 188 10.38 -16.59 -0.26
C LYS A 188 9.31 -16.75 0.83
N PRO A 189 9.28 -17.83 1.64
CA PRO A 189 8.32 -17.97 2.73
C PRO A 189 8.47 -16.88 3.82
N GLN A 190 9.72 -16.49 4.10
CA GLN A 190 10.00 -15.42 5.05
C GLN A 190 9.45 -14.08 4.53
N MET A 191 9.69 -13.77 3.25
CA MET A 191 9.16 -12.55 2.61
C MET A 191 7.64 -12.50 2.67
N GLN A 192 6.96 -13.60 2.32
CA GLN A 192 5.51 -13.72 2.39
C GLN A 192 4.96 -13.48 3.80
N ARG A 193 5.62 -14.03 4.83
CA ARG A 193 5.27 -13.77 6.23
C ARG A 193 5.50 -12.31 6.62
N MET A 194 6.58 -11.68 6.15
CA MET A 194 6.84 -10.26 6.42
C MET A 194 5.79 -9.35 5.76
N VAL A 195 5.33 -9.68 4.54
CA VAL A 195 4.24 -8.97 3.88
C VAL A 195 2.96 -9.08 4.70
N GLN A 196 2.59 -10.31 5.10
CA GLN A 196 1.42 -10.57 5.93
C GLN A 196 1.44 -9.73 7.21
N LEU A 197 2.56 -9.76 7.95
CA LEU A 197 2.71 -9.01 9.20
C LEU A 197 2.70 -7.50 8.99
N THR A 198 3.32 -7.01 7.92
CA THR A 198 3.41 -5.56 7.64
C THR A 198 2.05 -4.97 7.27
N LEU A 199 1.23 -5.71 6.54
CA LEU A 199 -0.09 -5.27 6.07
C LEU A 199 -1.24 -5.76 6.97
N ASP A 200 -0.92 -6.38 8.11
CA ASP A 200 -1.87 -6.96 9.06
C ASP A 200 -2.91 -7.89 8.40
N LEU A 201 -2.42 -8.77 7.51
CA LEU A 201 -3.28 -9.73 6.81
C LEU A 201 -3.53 -10.97 7.67
N LYS A 202 -4.78 -11.43 7.68
CA LYS A 202 -5.19 -12.65 8.41
C LYS A 202 -4.40 -13.89 7.97
N GLU A 203 -4.08 -13.96 6.69
CA GLU A 203 -3.42 -15.11 6.07
C GLU A 203 -2.26 -14.65 5.17
N ILE A 204 -1.38 -15.59 4.84
CA ILE A 204 -0.29 -15.34 3.89
C ILE A 204 -0.90 -15.03 2.51
N PRO A 205 -0.55 -13.89 1.87
CA PRO A 205 -1.11 -13.52 0.58
C PRO A 205 -0.76 -14.55 -0.48
N ARG A 206 -1.79 -14.97 -1.23
CA ARG A 206 -1.68 -15.86 -2.39
C ARG A 206 -2.44 -15.21 -3.56
N PRO A 207 -2.00 -15.46 -4.81
CA PRO A 207 -0.79 -16.18 -5.20
C PRO A 207 0.52 -15.43 -4.88
N ASP A 208 1.64 -16.11 -5.07
CA ASP A 208 2.98 -15.59 -4.77
C ASP A 208 3.30 -14.26 -5.49
N ASP A 209 2.84 -14.07 -6.73
CA ASP A 209 3.05 -12.86 -7.54
C ASP A 209 2.35 -11.63 -6.92
N ILE A 210 1.21 -11.86 -6.25
CA ILE A 210 0.53 -10.81 -5.49
C ILE A 210 1.36 -10.45 -4.25
N ALA A 211 1.93 -11.44 -3.56
CA ALA A 211 2.80 -11.19 -2.41
C ALA A 211 4.08 -10.44 -2.80
N ASP A 212 4.66 -10.78 -3.95
CA ASP A 212 5.86 -10.12 -4.50
C ASP A 212 5.53 -8.65 -4.90
N ALA A 213 4.36 -8.41 -5.52
CA ALA A 213 3.86 -7.07 -5.80
C ALA A 213 3.61 -6.23 -4.51
N MET A 214 3.00 -6.83 -3.48
CA MET A 214 2.83 -6.19 -2.17
C MET A 214 4.19 -5.84 -1.54
N ALA A 215 5.19 -6.73 -1.64
CA ALA A 215 6.53 -6.48 -1.13
C ALA A 215 7.20 -5.28 -1.83
N ALA A 216 7.05 -5.16 -3.15
CA ALA A 216 7.54 -4.01 -3.90
C ALA A 216 6.89 -2.70 -3.43
N ALA A 217 5.57 -2.68 -3.24
CA ALA A 217 4.86 -1.49 -2.74
C ALA A 217 5.27 -1.12 -1.31
N ILE A 218 5.41 -2.10 -0.41
CA ILE A 218 5.91 -1.87 0.97
C ILE A 218 7.33 -1.29 0.95
N CYS A 219 8.20 -1.85 0.10
CA CYS A 219 9.56 -1.35 -0.07
C CYS A 219 9.55 0.13 -0.47
N HIS A 220 8.71 0.49 -1.44
CA HIS A 220 8.58 1.87 -1.89
C HIS A 220 8.04 2.80 -0.81
N ALA A 221 6.99 2.39 -0.09
CA ALA A 221 6.40 3.15 1.02
C ALA A 221 7.44 3.52 2.09
N ARG A 222 8.42 2.65 2.34
CA ARG A 222 9.49 2.89 3.32
C ARG A 222 10.66 3.69 2.76
N VAL A 223 11.08 3.39 1.52
CA VAL A 223 12.32 3.93 0.96
C VAL A 223 12.14 5.31 0.31
N ALA A 224 11.04 5.54 -0.41
CA ALA A 224 10.85 6.78 -1.17
C ALA A 224 10.77 8.03 -0.28
N PRO A 225 9.98 8.05 0.83
CA PRO A 225 9.94 9.20 1.73
C PRO A 225 11.31 9.49 2.38
N PHE A 226 12.03 8.43 2.78
CA PHE A 226 13.36 8.56 3.37
C PHE A 226 14.37 9.18 2.40
N LYS A 227 14.41 8.69 1.15
CA LYS A 227 15.26 9.29 0.10
C LYS A 227 14.91 10.76 -0.17
N ALA A 228 13.62 11.09 -0.21
CA ALA A 228 13.17 12.46 -0.41
C ALA A 228 13.59 13.38 0.75
N ALA A 229 13.51 12.90 2.00
CA ALA A 229 13.96 13.64 3.17
C ALA A 229 15.47 13.89 3.15
N LEU A 230 16.29 12.87 2.83
CA LEU A 230 17.74 13.02 2.69
C LEU A 230 18.11 14.02 1.58
N ALA A 231 17.44 13.95 0.43
CA ALA A 231 17.69 14.87 -0.67
C ALA A 231 17.31 16.32 -0.35
N ARG A 232 16.37 16.55 0.57
CA ARG A 232 16.02 17.89 1.07
C ARG A 232 17.03 18.39 2.10
N ALA A 233 17.51 17.52 2.98
CA ALA A 233 18.51 17.87 4.00
C ALA A 233 19.91 18.14 3.42
N ALA A 234 20.20 17.59 2.24
CA ALA A 234 21.46 17.82 1.53
C ALA A 234 21.48 19.09 0.66
N ARG A 235 20.38 19.86 0.61
CA ARG A 235 20.28 21.16 -0.07
C ARG A 235 20.50 22.27 0.94
#